data_AF-A0A1S3I0Z5-F1
#
_entry.id   AF-A0A1S3I0Z5-F1
#
_cell.length_a   1.000
_cell.length_b   1.000
_cell.length_c   1.000
_cell.angle_alpha   90.00
_cell.angle_beta   90.00
_cell.angle_gamma   90.00
#
_symmetry.space_group_name_H-M   'P 1'
#
loop_
_entity.id
_entity.type
_entity.pdbx_description
1 polymer ?
#
loop_
_entity_poly.entity_id
_entity_poly.type
_entity_poly.pdbx_seq_one_letter_code
_entity_poly.pdbx_strand_id
1 'polypeptide(L)'
;MEDIQKICDTIEERILKLHCTDWLYRIGDEAGELDDMWKISACIMCQILRSGKTEVDCKKRDTLIENVKSKLQFHKPAEKCNICGEVINFSSAKQDSCGNGHKFARCCQSLLLVQETPYRKCQNCRALAIALPDTAPECIKKMLVSTCTFCAGVVV
;
A
#
# COMPACT_ATOMS: atom_id res chain seq x y z
N MET A 1 22.73 -19.55 2.11
CA MET A 1 22.33 -18.24 1.57
C MET A 1 20.86 -18.22 1.17
N GLU A 2 20.36 -19.26 0.51
CA GLU A 2 18.94 -19.37 0.11
C GLU A 2 17.97 -19.33 1.31
N ASP A 3 18.33 -19.93 2.43
CA ASP A 3 17.49 -19.92 3.64
C ASP A 3 17.41 -18.53 4.29
N ILE A 4 18.50 -17.75 4.24
CA ILE A 4 18.53 -16.38 4.76
C ILE A 4 17.60 -15.50 3.93
N GLN A 5 17.64 -15.62 2.59
CA GLN A 5 16.75 -14.84 1.72
C GLN A 5 15.28 -15.18 1.98
N LYS A 6 14.95 -16.47 2.10
CA LYS A 6 13.58 -16.92 2.45
C LYS A 6 13.10 -16.35 3.78
N ILE A 7 13.98 -16.29 4.78
CA ILE A 7 13.67 -15.67 6.08
C ILE A 7 13.43 -14.17 5.92
N CYS A 8 14.29 -13.46 5.19
CA CYS A 8 14.13 -12.04 4.92
C CYS A 8 12.80 -11.74 4.21
N ASP A 9 12.46 -12.51 3.17
CA ASP A 9 11.21 -12.34 2.43
C ASP A 9 9.99 -12.59 3.32
N THR A 10 10.07 -13.58 4.21
CA THR A 10 9.01 -13.87 5.19
C THR A 10 8.84 -12.74 6.20
N ILE A 11 9.94 -12.15 6.68
CA ILE A 11 9.92 -11.01 7.60
C ILE A 11 9.32 -9.79 6.89
N GLU A 12 9.75 -9.51 5.66
CA GLU A 12 9.23 -8.41 4.86
C GLU A 12 7.71 -8.54 4.64
N GLU A 13 7.22 -9.73 4.25
CA GLU A 13 5.79 -10.01 4.09
C GLU A 13 5.01 -9.74 5.38
N ARG A 14 5.58 -10.12 6.54
CA ARG A 14 4.95 -9.88 7.85
C ARG A 14 4.88 -8.39 8.19
N ILE A 15 5.95 -7.63 7.96
CA ILE A 15 5.96 -6.17 8.19
C ILE A 15 4.92 -5.50 7.29
N LEU A 16 4.88 -5.87 6.02
CA LEU A 16 3.92 -5.34 5.06
C LEU A 16 2.47 -5.63 5.48
N LYS A 17 2.16 -6.87 5.88
CA LYS A 17 0.81 -7.24 6.35
C LYS A 17 0.43 -6.55 7.66
N LEU A 18 1.38 -6.37 8.58
CA LEU A 18 1.15 -5.64 9.83
C LEU A 18 0.79 -4.17 9.54
N HIS A 19 1.54 -3.52 8.66
CA HIS A 19 1.25 -2.15 8.22
C HIS A 19 -0.12 -2.04 7.56
N CYS A 20 -0.45 -2.95 6.63
CA CYS A 20 -1.76 -2.97 5.98
C CYS A 20 -2.89 -3.12 7.00
N THR A 21 -2.70 -3.97 8.02
CA THR A 21 -3.68 -4.19 9.08
C THR A 21 -3.85 -2.94 9.93
N ASP A 22 -2.76 -2.37 10.45
CA ASP A 22 -2.79 -1.15 11.29
C ASP A 22 -3.48 0.01 10.57
N TRP A 23 -3.13 0.24 9.30
CA TRP A 23 -3.71 1.34 8.55
C TRP A 23 -5.20 1.14 8.26
N LEU A 24 -5.60 -0.06 7.81
CA LEU A 24 -7.02 -0.35 7.55
C LEU A 24 -7.88 -0.22 8.83
N TYR A 25 -7.33 -0.57 10.00
CA TYR A 25 -8.00 -0.31 11.28
C TYR A 25 -8.20 1.19 11.52
N ARG A 26 -7.18 2.02 11.25
CA ARG A 26 -7.22 3.47 11.47
C ARG A 26 -8.21 4.19 10.57
N ILE A 27 -8.27 3.83 9.29
CA ILE A 27 -9.20 4.46 8.34
C ILE A 27 -10.62 3.89 8.43
N GLY A 28 -10.84 2.86 9.25
CA GLY A 28 -12.02 2.01 9.18
C GLY A 28 -13.34 2.77 9.07
N ASP A 29 -13.57 3.78 9.91
CA ASP A 29 -14.82 4.56 9.89
C ASP A 29 -14.84 5.70 8.87
N GLU A 30 -13.67 6.23 8.49
CA GLU A 30 -13.51 7.33 7.54
C GLU A 30 -13.35 6.87 6.08
N ALA A 31 -13.29 5.56 5.84
CA ALA A 31 -12.95 4.98 4.52
C ALA A 31 -13.87 5.44 3.38
N GLY A 32 -15.14 5.74 3.68
CA GLY A 32 -16.10 6.22 2.68
C GLY A 32 -15.84 7.65 2.21
N GLU A 33 -15.22 8.47 3.05
CA GLU A 33 -14.95 9.90 2.83
C GLU A 33 -13.62 10.15 2.11
N LEU A 34 -12.80 9.12 1.98
CA LEU A 34 -11.54 9.17 1.25
C LEU A 34 -11.75 9.52 -0.23
N ASP A 35 -10.82 10.27 -0.80
CA ASP A 35 -10.74 10.45 -2.25
C ASP A 35 -10.35 9.14 -2.97
N ASP A 36 -10.45 9.15 -4.30
CA ASP A 36 -10.18 7.96 -5.12
C ASP A 36 -8.76 7.42 -4.93
N MET A 37 -7.77 8.29 -4.71
CA MET A 37 -6.37 7.89 -4.52
C MET A 37 -6.21 7.07 -3.24
N TRP A 38 -6.78 7.52 -2.12
CA TRP A 38 -6.69 6.77 -0.86
C TRP A 38 -7.61 5.56 -0.83
N LYS A 39 -8.73 5.60 -1.57
CA LYS A 39 -9.58 4.41 -1.80
C LYS A 39 -8.83 3.32 -2.57
N ILE A 40 -8.01 3.67 -3.57
CA ILE A 40 -7.11 2.73 -4.27
C ILE A 40 -6.13 2.10 -3.27
N SER A 41 -5.48 2.92 -2.43
CA SER A 41 -4.54 2.44 -1.41
C SER A 41 -5.21 1.42 -0.47
N ALA A 42 -6.43 1.71 0.01
CA ALA A 42 -7.25 0.80 0.81
C ALA A 42 -7.56 -0.51 0.08
N CYS A 43 -7.91 -0.41 -1.21
CA CYS A 43 -8.16 -1.59 -2.05
C CYS A 43 -6.91 -2.48 -2.19
N ILE A 44 -5.73 -1.88 -2.39
CA ILE A 44 -4.46 -2.62 -2.50
C ILE A 44 -4.12 -3.31 -1.19
N MET A 45 -4.23 -2.63 -0.06
CA MET A 45 -3.95 -3.23 1.26
C MET A 45 -4.90 -4.38 1.56
N CYS A 46 -6.19 -4.24 1.22
CA CYS A 46 -7.15 -5.35 1.28
C CYS A 46 -6.74 -6.55 0.40
N GLN A 47 -6.19 -6.32 -0.80
CA GLN A 47 -5.71 -7.40 -1.68
C GLN A 47 -4.49 -8.11 -1.08
N ILE A 48 -3.54 -7.34 -0.51
CA ILE A 48 -2.35 -7.90 0.14
C ILE A 48 -2.73 -8.77 1.34
N LEU A 49 -3.66 -8.31 2.18
CA LEU A 49 -4.10 -9.10 3.33
C LEU A 49 -4.82 -10.40 2.93
N ARG A 50 -5.52 -10.42 1.79
CA ARG A 50 -6.09 -11.64 1.22
C ARG A 50 -5.05 -12.58 0.61
N SER A 51 -3.91 -12.04 0.19
CA SER A 51 -2.84 -12.80 -0.44
C SER A 51 -1.96 -13.53 0.59
N GLY A 52 -1.42 -14.67 0.20
CA GLY A 52 -0.47 -15.46 0.98
C GLY A 52 -1.10 -16.57 1.84
N LYS A 53 -0.26 -17.48 2.30
CA LYS A 53 -0.64 -18.63 3.15
C LYS A 53 -0.50 -18.23 4.62
N THR A 54 -1.50 -17.58 5.21
CA THR A 54 -1.54 -17.45 6.67
C THR A 54 -2.11 -18.75 7.24
N GLU A 55 -1.31 -19.49 8.02
CA GLU A 55 -1.76 -20.72 8.72
C GLU A 55 -2.88 -20.46 9.74
N VAL A 56 -3.10 -19.20 10.10
CA VAL A 56 -4.18 -18.77 10.99
C VAL A 56 -5.16 -17.93 10.18
N ASP A 57 -6.29 -18.55 9.85
CA ASP A 57 -7.45 -17.91 9.25
C ASP A 57 -8.08 -16.96 10.27
N CYS A 58 -7.54 -15.74 10.37
CA CYS A 58 -7.99 -14.80 11.39
C CYS A 58 -9.27 -14.11 10.92
N LYS A 59 -10.43 -14.61 11.38
CA LYS A 59 -11.76 -14.00 11.17
C LYS A 59 -11.75 -12.47 11.32
N LYS A 60 -10.94 -11.94 12.24
CA LYS A 60 -10.74 -10.49 12.46
C LYS A 60 -10.23 -9.75 11.21
N ARG A 61 -9.28 -10.32 10.46
CA ARG A 61 -8.79 -9.74 9.20
C ARG A 61 -9.91 -9.70 8.17
N ASP A 62 -10.65 -10.78 8.02
CA ASP A 62 -11.72 -10.84 7.01
C ASP A 62 -12.85 -9.88 7.35
N THR A 63 -13.24 -9.79 8.63
CA THR A 63 -14.17 -8.78 9.12
C THR A 63 -13.66 -7.36 8.85
N LEU A 64 -12.38 -7.07 9.12
CA LEU A 64 -11.78 -5.76 8.81
C LEU A 64 -11.88 -5.43 7.32
N ILE A 65 -11.50 -6.39 6.47
CA ILE A 65 -11.54 -6.20 5.02
C ILE A 65 -12.98 -5.95 4.56
N GLU A 66 -13.95 -6.75 4.99
CA GLU A 66 -15.36 -6.56 4.59
C GLU A 66 -15.92 -5.23 5.12
N ASN A 67 -15.56 -4.83 6.34
CA ASN A 67 -15.95 -3.54 6.90
C ASN A 67 -15.42 -2.36 6.07
N VAL A 68 -14.14 -2.38 5.68
CA VAL A 68 -13.58 -1.33 4.83
C VAL A 68 -14.21 -1.38 3.43
N LYS A 69 -14.30 -2.57 2.84
CA LYS A 69 -14.85 -2.75 1.48
C LYS A 69 -16.29 -2.25 1.35
N SER A 70 -17.14 -2.51 2.34
CA SER A 70 -18.53 -2.03 2.33
C SER A 70 -18.63 -0.50 2.34
N LYS A 71 -17.69 0.18 3.03
CA LYS A 71 -17.64 1.65 3.11
C LYS A 71 -17.04 2.32 1.87
N LEU A 72 -16.14 1.65 1.16
CA LEU A 72 -15.49 2.21 -0.04
C LEU A 72 -16.46 2.42 -1.22
N GLN A 73 -17.70 1.89 -1.18
CA GLN A 73 -18.70 1.97 -2.26
C GLN A 73 -18.09 1.67 -3.65
N PHE A 74 -17.76 0.40 -3.90
CA PHE A 74 -16.95 -0.15 -5.01
C PHE A 74 -17.22 0.38 -6.44
N HIS A 75 -16.96 1.65 -6.73
CA HIS A 75 -16.41 2.07 -8.00
C HIS A 75 -14.92 1.79 -7.90
N LYS A 76 -14.47 0.61 -8.36
CA LYS A 76 -13.10 0.14 -8.25
C LYS A 76 -12.15 1.16 -8.91
N PRO A 77 -11.55 2.09 -8.15
CA PRO A 77 -10.71 3.09 -8.77
C PRO A 77 -9.41 2.37 -9.14
N ALA A 78 -8.85 2.74 -10.29
CA ALA A 78 -7.67 2.09 -10.83
C ALA A 78 -6.60 3.14 -11.06
N GLU A 79 -5.37 2.77 -10.75
CA GLU A 79 -4.23 3.64 -11.02
C GLU A 79 -4.05 3.75 -12.53
N LYS A 80 -3.75 4.96 -12.99
CA LYS A 80 -3.43 5.23 -14.39
C LYS A 80 -1.98 5.64 -14.51
N CYS A 81 -1.34 5.21 -15.58
CA CYS A 81 -0.04 5.68 -15.99
C CYS A 81 -0.12 7.19 -16.29
N ASN A 82 0.67 8.01 -15.60
CA ASN A 82 0.70 9.45 -15.86
C ASN A 82 1.36 9.81 -17.20
N ILE A 83 2.10 8.88 -17.82
CA ILE A 83 2.74 9.09 -19.12
C ILE A 83 1.77 8.80 -20.27
N CYS A 84 1.04 7.67 -20.22
CA CYS A 84 0.24 7.20 -21.35
C CYS A 84 -1.25 6.96 -21.05
N GLY A 85 -1.71 7.20 -19.83
CA GLY A 85 -3.13 7.07 -19.44
C GLY A 85 -3.64 5.64 -19.21
N GLU A 86 -2.86 4.63 -19.58
CA GLU A 86 -3.21 3.21 -19.42
C GLU A 86 -3.48 2.84 -17.96
N VAL A 87 -4.44 1.92 -17.76
CA VAL A 87 -4.75 1.38 -16.44
C VAL A 87 -3.63 0.45 -15.98
N ILE A 88 -3.18 0.63 -14.74
CA ILE A 88 -2.18 -0.21 -14.09
C ILE A 88 -2.89 -0.99 -12.99
N ASN A 89 -3.01 -2.31 -13.20
CA ASN A 89 -3.54 -3.20 -12.18
C ASN A 89 -2.45 -3.52 -11.14
N PHE A 90 -2.85 -3.62 -9.88
CA PHE A 90 -1.96 -4.06 -8.82
C PHE A 90 -1.49 -5.51 -9.06
N SER A 91 -0.18 -5.71 -9.13
CA SER A 91 0.39 -7.07 -9.23
C SER A 91 1.53 -7.32 -8.23
N SER A 92 2.24 -6.28 -7.79
CA SER A 92 3.33 -6.39 -6.82
C SER A 92 3.34 -5.22 -5.86
N ALA A 93 3.67 -5.47 -4.59
CA ALA A 93 3.75 -4.44 -3.55
C ALA A 93 4.92 -3.46 -3.75
N LYS A 94 5.93 -3.81 -4.55
CA LYS A 94 7.15 -3.00 -4.75
C LYS A 94 7.13 -2.15 -6.01
N GLN A 95 6.53 -2.65 -7.08
CA GLN A 95 6.51 -1.98 -8.37
C GLN A 95 5.44 -2.58 -9.27
N ASP A 96 4.97 -1.80 -10.24
CA ASP A 96 4.11 -2.28 -11.31
C ASP A 96 4.48 -1.62 -12.64
N SER A 97 3.90 -2.12 -13.73
CA SER A 97 4.12 -1.59 -15.08
C SER A 97 2.81 -1.45 -15.84
N CYS A 98 2.67 -0.40 -16.65
CA CYS A 98 1.53 -0.29 -17.56
C CYS A 98 1.72 -1.19 -18.80
N GLY A 99 0.65 -1.39 -19.58
CA GLY A 99 0.70 -2.18 -20.83
C GLY A 99 1.74 -1.70 -21.85
N ASN A 100 2.09 -0.40 -21.82
CA ASN A 100 3.12 0.20 -22.68
C ASN A 100 4.55 0.11 -22.10
N GLY A 101 4.76 -0.59 -20.98
CA GLY A 101 6.10 -0.87 -20.44
C GLY A 101 6.70 0.19 -19.51
N HIS A 102 6.02 1.32 -19.25
CA HIS A 102 6.44 2.26 -18.21
C HIS A 102 6.35 1.60 -16.84
N LYS A 103 7.43 1.70 -16.04
CA LYS A 103 7.56 1.06 -14.74
C LYS A 103 7.57 2.10 -13.63
N PHE A 104 6.84 1.82 -12.56
CA PHE A 104 6.77 2.70 -11.40
C PHE A 104 6.98 1.89 -10.13
N ALA A 105 7.78 2.43 -9.20
CA ALA A 105 7.87 1.91 -7.86
C ALA A 105 6.57 2.22 -7.10
N ARG A 106 6.22 1.37 -6.14
CA ARG A 106 5.14 1.66 -5.19
C ARG A 106 5.68 2.31 -3.94
N CYS A 107 4.89 3.22 -3.39
CA CYS A 107 5.14 3.85 -2.12
C CYS A 107 5.22 2.79 -1.02
N CYS A 108 6.30 2.75 -0.26
CA CYS A 108 6.49 1.82 0.85
C CYS A 108 5.64 2.15 2.09
N GLN A 109 4.59 2.96 1.96
CA GLN A 109 3.64 3.29 3.01
C GLN A 109 2.20 3.20 2.48
N SER A 110 1.86 3.95 1.43
CA SER A 110 0.52 3.91 0.83
C SER A 110 0.35 2.82 -0.23
N LEU A 111 1.44 2.21 -0.70
CA LEU A 111 1.47 1.25 -1.81
C LEU A 111 0.95 1.79 -3.13
N LEU A 112 0.64 3.07 -3.24
CA LEU A 112 0.31 3.72 -4.51
C LEU A 112 1.56 3.87 -5.38
N LEU A 113 1.38 3.91 -6.70
CA LEU A 113 2.47 4.17 -7.63
C LEU A 113 3.05 5.57 -7.39
N VAL A 114 4.38 5.63 -7.27
CA VAL A 114 5.13 6.88 -7.20
C VAL A 114 5.40 7.33 -8.63
N GLN A 115 4.54 8.22 -9.14
CA GLN A 115 4.62 8.70 -10.52
C GLN A 115 5.08 10.17 -10.63
N GLU A 116 5.18 10.87 -9.51
CA GLU A 116 5.49 12.31 -9.45
C GLU A 116 6.72 12.61 -8.57
N THR A 117 7.30 13.78 -8.79
CA THR A 117 8.36 14.37 -7.95
C THR A 117 7.84 15.66 -7.29
N PRO A 118 8.29 16.01 -6.07
CA PRO A 118 9.27 15.28 -5.26
C PRO A 118 8.70 14.00 -4.64
N TYR A 119 9.59 13.07 -4.28
CA TYR A 119 9.28 11.87 -3.51
C TYR A 119 10.24 11.73 -2.34
N ARG A 120 9.85 10.91 -1.36
CA ARG A 120 10.65 10.53 -0.20
C ARG A 120 11.23 9.14 -0.38
N LYS A 121 12.18 8.74 0.46
CA LYS A 121 12.80 7.41 0.43
C LYS A 121 13.09 6.86 1.81
N CYS A 122 12.98 5.55 1.95
CA CYS A 122 13.50 4.86 3.13
C CYS A 122 15.02 5.00 3.20
N GLN A 123 15.56 5.39 4.35
CA GLN A 123 17.00 5.52 4.53
C GLN A 123 17.74 4.18 4.46
N ASN A 124 17.07 3.10 4.86
CA ASN A 124 17.65 1.76 4.91
C ASN A 124 17.58 1.04 3.56
N CYS A 125 16.38 0.72 3.06
CA CYS A 125 16.20 -0.07 1.83
C CYS A 125 15.99 0.74 0.56
N ARG A 126 16.00 2.08 0.64
CA ARG A 126 15.80 3.01 -0.49
C ARG A 126 14.46 2.89 -1.22
N ALA A 127 13.49 2.14 -0.67
CA ALA A 127 12.13 2.11 -1.20
C ALA A 127 11.52 3.51 -1.19
N LEU A 128 10.78 3.84 -2.25
CA LEU A 128 10.21 5.18 -2.43
C LEU A 128 8.96 5.36 -1.58
N ALA A 129 8.63 6.61 -1.27
CA ALA A 129 7.35 7.00 -0.70
C ALA A 129 6.88 8.29 -1.37
N ILE A 130 5.56 8.43 -1.55
CA ILE A 130 4.98 9.68 -2.06
C ILE A 130 5.28 10.85 -1.12
N ALA A 131 5.33 12.06 -1.68
CA ALA A 131 5.38 13.29 -0.89
C ALA A 131 4.19 13.39 0.06
N LEU A 132 4.32 14.20 1.10
CA LEU A 132 3.23 14.51 2.04
C LEU A 132 2.32 15.55 1.39
N PRO A 133 1.06 15.21 1.02
CA PRO A 133 0.16 16.19 0.45
C PRO A 133 -0.43 17.07 1.56
N ASP A 134 -0.39 18.38 1.39
CA ASP A 134 -0.92 19.33 2.38
C ASP A 134 -2.42 19.16 2.61
N THR A 135 -3.15 18.77 1.56
CA THR A 135 -4.60 18.56 1.53
C THR A 135 -5.04 17.19 2.02
N ALA A 136 -4.11 16.28 2.34
CA ALA A 136 -4.45 14.94 2.78
C ALA A 136 -5.18 14.96 4.14
N PRO A 137 -6.18 14.08 4.35
CA PRO A 137 -6.79 13.88 5.65
C PRO A 137 -5.76 13.48 6.72
N GLU A 138 -6.05 13.75 7.99
CA GLU A 138 -5.11 13.51 9.10
C GLU A 138 -4.75 12.01 9.22
N CYS A 139 -5.70 11.10 8.98
CA CYS A 139 -5.45 9.66 8.98
C CYS A 139 -4.43 9.26 7.88
N ILE A 140 -4.43 9.93 6.74
CA ILE A 140 -3.47 9.75 5.65
C ILE A 140 -2.11 10.35 6.00
N LYS A 141 -2.07 11.57 6.56
CA LYS A 141 -0.81 12.18 7.02
C LYS A 141 -0.09 11.27 8.01
N LYS A 142 -0.83 10.72 8.98
CA LYS A 142 -0.31 9.72 9.94
C LYS A 142 0.24 8.47 9.28
N MET A 143 -0.39 7.97 8.21
CA MET A 143 0.14 6.85 7.42
C MET A 143 1.46 7.22 6.73
N LEU A 144 1.52 8.40 6.11
CA LEU A 144 2.69 8.79 5.31
C LEU A 144 3.91 9.18 6.16
N VAL A 145 3.75 9.37 7.47
CA VAL A 145 4.86 9.54 8.41
C VAL A 145 5.25 8.25 9.14
N SER A 146 4.64 7.11 8.77
CA SER A 146 4.98 5.81 9.36
C SER A 146 6.37 5.31 8.94
N THR A 147 6.81 4.19 9.50
CA THR A 147 8.00 3.49 9.01
C THR A 147 7.75 2.81 7.66
N CYS A 148 8.83 2.47 6.96
CA CYS A 148 8.79 1.71 5.71
C CYS A 148 8.17 0.32 5.90
N THR A 149 7.22 -0.07 5.03
CA THR A 149 6.54 -1.38 5.06
C THR A 149 7.45 -2.58 4.75
N PHE A 150 8.65 -2.35 4.22
CA PHE A 150 9.56 -3.45 3.81
C PHE A 150 10.69 -3.71 4.82
N CYS A 151 11.04 -2.73 5.64
CA CYS A 151 12.16 -2.89 6.56
C CYS A 151 11.99 -2.18 7.91
N ALA A 152 10.82 -1.59 8.17
CA ALA A 152 10.53 -0.78 9.35
C ALA A 152 11.47 0.43 9.57
N GLY A 153 12.27 0.80 8.55
CA GLY A 153 13.18 1.95 8.61
C GLY A 153 12.48 3.31 8.45
N VAL A 154 13.19 4.37 8.83
CA VAL A 154 12.73 5.76 8.69
C VAL A 154 12.64 6.16 7.21
N VAL A 155 11.58 6.88 6.86
CA VAL A 155 11.32 7.43 5.52
C VAL A 155 11.50 8.95 5.58
N VAL A 156 12.39 9.48 4.73
CA VAL A 156 12.74 10.91 4.66
C VAL A 156 12.59 11.46 3.26
#